data_AF-A0A8S2YP25-F1
#
_entry.id   AF-A0A8S2YP25-F1
#
_cell.length_a   1.000
_cell.length_b   1.000
_cell.length_c   1.000
_cell.angle_alpha   90.00
_cell.angle_beta   90.00
_cell.angle_gamma   90.00
#
_symmetry.space_group_name_H-M   'P 1'
#
loop_
_entity.id
_entity.type
_entity.pdbx_description
1 polymer ?
#
loop_
_entity_poly.entity_id
_entity_poly.type
_entity_poly.pdbx_seq_one_letter_code
_entity_poly.pdbx_strand_id
1 'polypeptide(L)' 'NSNEIFYATLGSHWEDIGFQTSNPETDFRSTGLFSIFLLLYFVDSMYLPLAKQIYQFSQDQQQQFPFCCIGINLANIIIK' A
#
# COMPACT_ATOMS: atom_id res chain seq x y z
N ASN A 1 18.66 -11.32 11.86
CA ASN A 1 18.59 -11.23 13.35
C ASN A 1 17.12 -11.01 13.73
N SER A 2 16.57 -11.62 14.79
CA SER A 2 15.10 -11.58 15.06
C SER A 2 14.54 -10.15 15.18
N ASN A 3 15.38 -9.22 15.65
CA ASN A 3 15.04 -7.80 15.76
C ASN A 3 14.92 -7.11 14.39
N GLU A 4 15.70 -7.48 13.38
CA GLU A 4 15.59 -6.90 12.03
C GLU A 4 14.27 -7.26 11.37
N ILE A 5 13.79 -8.49 11.57
CA ILE A 5 12.48 -8.92 11.05
C ILE A 5 11.38 -8.11 11.74
N PHE A 6 11.48 -7.92 13.06
CA PHE A 6 10.51 -7.11 13.81
C PHE A 6 10.43 -5.66 13.31
N TYR A 7 11.58 -5.00 13.08
CA TYR A 7 11.61 -3.64 12.50
C TYR A 7 11.17 -3.58 11.03
N ALA A 8 11.34 -4.67 10.27
CA ALA A 8 10.82 -4.75 8.90
C ALA A 8 9.30 -4.98 8.86
N THR A 9 8.71 -5.54 9.92
CA THR A 9 7.26 -5.81 9.97
C THR A 9 6.48 -4.65 10.59
N LEU A 10 7.11 -3.89 11.49
CA LEU A 10 6.51 -2.76 12.20
C LEU A 10 7.39 -1.52 12.09
N GLY A 11 6.83 -0.41 11.62
CA GLY A 11 7.53 0.87 11.57
C GLY A 11 6.83 1.94 10.72
N SER A 12 7.27 3.19 10.86
CA SER A 12 6.69 4.35 10.15
C SER A 12 6.81 4.27 8.63
N HIS A 13 7.71 3.42 8.11
CA HIS A 13 7.89 3.21 6.69
C HIS A 13 6.61 2.72 5.97
N TRP A 14 5.68 2.09 6.69
CA TRP A 14 4.36 1.74 6.15
C TRP A 14 3.48 2.98 5.94
N GLU A 15 3.54 3.93 6.87
CA GLU A 15 2.82 5.20 6.76
C GLU A 15 3.36 6.04 5.60
N ASP A 16 4.69 5.99 5.36
CA ASP A 16 5.35 6.71 4.25
C ASP A 16 4.80 6.31 2.86
N ILE A 17 4.38 5.05 2.70
CA ILE A 17 3.78 4.55 1.45
C ILE A 17 2.24 4.54 1.48
N GLY A 18 1.65 5.09 2.54
CA GLY A 18 0.20 5.32 2.63
C GLY A 18 -0.60 4.15 3.18
N PHE A 19 -0.06 3.39 4.15
CA PHE A 19 -0.86 2.59 5.09
C PHE A 19 -1.37 3.46 6.25
N GLN A 20 -2.45 3.03 6.93
CA GLN A 20 -3.03 3.80 8.04
C GLN A 20 -2.17 3.79 9.31
N THR A 21 -1.40 2.73 9.51
CA THR A 21 -0.57 2.58 10.72
C THR A 21 0.77 1.96 10.38
N SER A 22 1.71 2.06 11.32
CA SER A 22 2.98 1.34 11.31
C SER A 22 2.85 -0.20 11.33
N ASN A 23 1.63 -0.74 11.44
CA ASN A 23 1.32 -2.14 11.24
C ASN A 23 0.37 -2.33 10.04
N PRO A 24 0.85 -2.80 8.88
CA PRO A 24 0.03 -2.94 7.68
C PRO A 24 -1.00 -4.08 7.78
N GLU A 25 -0.85 -5.02 8.73
CA GLU A 25 -1.83 -6.11 8.93
C GLU A 25 -3.24 -5.59 9.20
N THR A 26 -3.35 -4.39 9.80
CA THR A 26 -4.65 -3.81 10.12
C THR A 26 -5.47 -3.41 8.90
N ASP A 27 -4.79 -3.03 7.82
CA ASP A 27 -5.40 -2.53 6.58
C ASP A 27 -5.89 -3.67 5.67
N PHE A 28 -5.30 -4.86 5.76
CA PHE A 28 -5.66 -6.00 4.92
C PHE A 28 -6.87 -6.81 5.40
N ARG A 29 -7.54 -6.40 6.49
CA ARG A 29 -8.61 -7.20 7.12
C ARG A 29 -9.84 -7.45 6.24
N SER A 30 -10.13 -6.57 5.28
CA SER A 30 -11.33 -6.70 4.44
C SER A 30 -11.11 -7.61 3.21
N THR A 31 -10.04 -7.37 2.46
CA THR A 31 -9.75 -8.04 1.18
C THR A 31 -8.77 -9.20 1.30
N GLY A 32 -8.14 -9.35 2.47
CA GLY A 32 -7.14 -10.38 2.73
C GLY A 32 -5.96 -10.31 1.78
N LEU A 33 -5.44 -11.48 1.39
CA LEU A 33 -4.27 -11.60 0.51
C LEU A 33 -4.48 -11.01 -0.89
N PHE A 34 -5.73 -10.88 -1.36
CA PHE A 34 -5.99 -10.38 -2.71
C PHE A 34 -5.51 -8.95 -2.92
N SER A 35 -5.76 -8.06 -1.95
CA SER A 35 -5.28 -6.67 -2.05
C SER A 35 -3.76 -6.58 -2.04
N ILE A 36 -3.08 -7.50 -1.34
CA ILE A 36 -1.62 -7.61 -1.37
C ILE A 36 -1.15 -8.00 -2.78
N PHE A 37 -1.75 -9.02 -3.39
CA PHE A 37 -1.39 -9.43 -4.75
C PHE A 37 -1.65 -8.32 -5.76
N LEU A 38 -2.76 -7.60 -5.64
CA LEU A 38 -3.08 -6.49 -6.54
C LEU A 38 -2.05 -5.36 -6.41
N LEU A 39 -1.69 -4.97 -5.19
CA LEU A 39 -0.66 -3.94 -4.94
C LEU A 39 0.70 -4.38 -5.49
N LEU A 40 1.14 -5.61 -5.19
CA LEU A 40 2.42 -6.15 -5.67
C LEU A 40 2.47 -6.24 -7.19
N TYR A 41 1.38 -6.69 -7.82
CA TYR A 41 1.27 -6.76 -9.26
C TYR A 41 1.29 -5.36 -9.90
N PHE A 42 0.65 -4.39 -9.25
CA PHE A 42 0.61 -3.01 -9.74
C PHE A 42 1.97 -2.31 -9.66
N VAL A 43 2.82 -2.67 -8.70
CA VAL A 43 4.20 -2.15 -8.62
C VAL A 43 5.22 -3.00 -9.37
N ASP A 44 4.79 -4.03 -10.08
CA ASP A 44 5.67 -4.85 -10.93
C ASP A 44 6.10 -4.10 -12.21
N SER A 45 7.16 -4.58 -12.85
CA SER A 45 7.80 -4.06 -14.05
C SER A 45 6.84 -3.50 -15.12
N MET A 46 5.72 -4.18 -15.39
CA MET A 46 4.75 -3.79 -16.40
C MET A 46 4.02 -2.48 -16.08
N TYR A 47 3.68 -2.25 -14.81
CA TYR A 47 2.86 -1.12 -14.36
C TYR A 47 3.64 -0.09 -13.53
N LEU A 48 4.89 -0.39 -13.19
CA LEU A 48 5.77 0.46 -12.39
C LEU A 48 5.81 1.94 -12.83
N PRO A 49 5.86 2.28 -14.15
CA PRO A 49 5.83 3.68 -14.56
C PRO A 49 4.55 4.40 -14.12
N LEU A 50 3.40 3.74 -14.25
CA LEU A 50 2.12 4.28 -13.83
C LEU A 50 2.02 4.33 -12.31
N ALA A 51 2.45 3.28 -11.61
CA ALA A 51 2.47 3.25 -10.15
C ALA A 51 3.30 4.41 -9.57
N LYS A 52 4.46 4.72 -10.17
CA LYS A 52 5.29 5.87 -9.78
C LYS A 52 4.57 7.20 -10.00
N GLN A 53 3.87 7.38 -11.13
CA GLN A 53 3.11 8.60 -11.40
C GLN A 53 1.98 8.79 -10.39
N ILE A 54 1.21 7.74 -10.11
CA ILE A 54 0.13 7.79 -9.13
C ILE A 54 0.68 8.02 -7.72
N TYR A 55 1.81 7.40 -7.35
CA TYR A 55 2.46 7.64 -6.07
C TYR A 55 2.96 9.08 -5.94
N GLN A 56 3.56 9.66 -6.99
CA GLN A 56 3.95 11.07 -6.97
C GLN A 56 2.73 11.98 -6.77
N PHE A 57 1.64 11.66 -7.46
CA PHE A 57 0.39 12.38 -7.35
C PHE A 57 -0.28 12.24 -5.97
N SER A 58 -0.13 11.08 -5.33
CA SER A 58 -0.67 10.85 -3.99
C SER A 58 0.02 11.71 -2.91
N GLN A 59 1.21 12.24 -3.20
CA GLN A 59 1.97 13.14 -2.33
C GLN A 59 1.80 14.63 -2.70
N ASP A 60 0.89 14.95 -3.65
CA ASP A 60 0.60 16.34 -4.03
C ASP A 60 -0.07 17.11 -2.89
N GLN A 61 0.28 18.39 -2.70
CA GLN A 61 -0.21 19.19 -1.58
C GLN A 61 -1.73 19.42 -1.60
N GLN A 62 -2.37 19.40 -2.77
CA GLN A 62 -3.80 19.66 -2.91
C GLN A 62 -4.62 18.37 -2.95
N GLN A 63 -4.10 17.31 -3.57
CA GLN A 63 -4.86 16.08 -3.83
C GLN A 63 -4.36 14.86 -3.06
N GLN A 64 -3.52 15.06 -2.04
CA GLN A 64 -2.91 13.97 -1.26
C GLN A 64 -3.91 12.86 -0.90
N PHE A 65 -3.46 11.61 -1.04
CA PHE A 65 -4.23 10.44 -0.61
C PHE A 65 -3.29 9.31 -0.17
N PRO A 66 -3.74 8.43 0.73
CA PRO A 66 -2.93 7.29 1.17
C PRO A 66 -2.86 6.24 0.06
N PHE A 67 -1.75 6.20 -0.68
CA PHE A 67 -1.57 5.37 -1.88
C PHE A 67 -1.95 3.89 -1.66
N CYS A 68 -1.35 3.22 -0.67
CA CYS A 68 -1.65 1.81 -0.39
C CYS A 68 -3.09 1.59 0.08
N CYS A 69 -3.64 2.43 0.96
CA CYS A 69 -5.03 2.29 1.40
C CYS A 69 -6.04 2.46 0.26
N ILE A 70 -5.80 3.39 -0.68
CA ILE A 70 -6.64 3.54 -1.86
C ILE A 70 -6.57 2.29 -2.74
N GLY A 71 -5.37 1.73 -2.94
CA GLY A 71 -5.21 0.46 -3.65
C GLY A 71 -5.97 -0.71 -3.01
N ILE A 72 -5.95 -0.82 -1.68
CA ILE A 72 -6.72 -1.82 -0.93
C ILE A 72 -8.23 -1.60 -1.09
N ASN A 73 -8.68 -0.34 -1.03
CA ASN A 73 -10.09 -0.01 -1.21
C ASN A 73 -10.57 -0.30 -2.64
N LEU A 74 -9.75 -0.07 -3.66
CA LEU A 74 -10.04 -0.47 -5.03
C LEU A 74 -10.19 -2.00 -5.14
N ALA A 75 -9.32 -2.76 -4.49
CA ALA A 75 -9.43 -4.22 -4.43
C ALA A 75 -10.76 -4.67 -3.80
N ASN A 76 -11.23 -3.99 -2.75
CA ASN A 76 -12.55 -4.24 -2.16
C ASN A 76 -13.70 -3.96 -3.13
N ILE A 77 -13.60 -2.92 -3.96
CA ILE A 77 -14.63 -2.58 -4.97
C ILE A 77 -14.65 -3.63 -6.09
N ILE A 78 -13.50 -4.18 -6.49
CA ILE A 78 -13.41 -5.17 -7.56
C ILE A 78 -14.07 -6.51 -7.17
N ILE A 79 -13.98 -6.90 -5.89
CA ILE A 79 -14.51 -8.18 -5.40
C ILE A 79 -16.01 -8.10 -5.05
N LYS A 80 -16.55 -6.90 -4.81
CA LYS A 80 -17.95 -6.68 -4.42
C LYS A 80 -18.82 -6.34 -5.61
#